data_AF-A0A388QMF5-F1
#
_entry.id   AF-A0A388QMF5-F1
#
_cell.length_a   1.000
_cell.length_b   1.000
_cell.length_c   1.000
_cell.angle_alpha   90.00
_cell.angle_beta   90.00
_cell.angle_gamma   90.00
#
_symmetry.space_group_name_H-M   'P 1'
#
loop_
_entity.id
_entity.type
_entity.pdbx_description
1 polymer ?
#
loop_
_entity_poly.entity_id
_entity_poly.type
_entity_poly.pdbx_seq_one_letter_code
_entity_poly.pdbx_strand_id
1 'polypeptide(L)'
;MKNLDIIILGIIVISMIQNVSGQSDNAGKKLQMELIVTDEQKVILFASFALAVIGLFVYLARDIILRRKTPYDSTEFDSKNDKTYEKYHSDWSDDYEEFGFRKNSKEDKEFRNASQNSSLPDYYKILKIPQNATHEEIKKQYRELAKKIHPDKTKEKKSEEIMVQINKAYEILSNKELRKKYDIYLNKN
;
A
#
# COMPACT_ATOMS: atom_id res chain seq x y z
N MET A 1 -8.68 -3.55 41.67
CA MET A 1 -7.37 -4.17 41.96
C MET A 1 -6.18 -3.27 41.59
N LYS A 2 -6.24 -2.43 40.54
CA LYS A 2 -5.10 -1.61 40.08
C LYS A 2 -4.57 -0.54 41.07
N ASN A 3 -5.40 -0.05 41.98
CA ASN A 3 -5.01 1.03 42.89
C ASN A 3 -4.25 0.53 44.13
N LEU A 4 -4.40 -0.74 44.48
CA LEU A 4 -3.76 -1.35 45.65
C LEU A 4 -2.29 -1.72 45.34
N ASP A 5 -2.03 -2.16 44.11
CA ASP A 5 -0.68 -2.51 43.64
C ASP A 5 0.26 -1.29 43.55
N ILE A 6 -0.28 -0.12 43.19
CA ILE A 6 0.49 1.14 43.10
C ILE A 6 0.93 1.61 44.50
N ILE A 7 0.07 1.44 45.50
CA ILE A 7 0.37 1.83 46.89
C ILE A 7 1.44 0.91 47.49
N ILE A 8 1.37 -0.40 47.21
CA ILE A 8 2.37 -1.37 47.67
C ILE A 8 3.75 -1.08 47.05
N LEU A 9 3.81 -0.76 45.75
CA LEU A 9 5.04 -0.35 45.08
C LEU A 9 5.64 0.94 45.67
N GLY A 10 4.81 1.92 46.03
CA GLY A 10 5.27 3.16 46.66
C GLY A 10 5.90 2.94 48.04
N ILE A 11 5.33 2.03 48.85
CA ILE A 11 5.84 1.70 50.19
C ILE A 11 7.22 1.03 50.11
N ILE A 12 7.45 0.16 49.12
CA ILE A 12 8.73 -0.54 48.92
C ILE A 12 9.85 0.45 48.54
N VAL A 13 9.55 1.43 47.68
CA VAL A 13 10.54 2.44 47.25
C VAL A 13 10.93 3.37 48.40
N ILE A 14 9.98 3.78 49.24
CA ILE A 14 10.25 4.63 50.41
C ILE A 14 11.09 3.89 51.46
N SER A 15 10.86 2.58 51.65
CA SER A 15 11.65 1.77 52.58
C SER A 15 13.10 1.56 52.14
N MET A 16 13.39 1.56 50.83
CA MET A 16 14.77 1.48 50.33
C MET A 16 15.56 2.77 50.55
N ILE A 17 14.90 3.93 50.55
CA ILE A 17 15.56 5.24 50.73
C ILE A 17 16.10 5.41 52.15
N GLN A 18 15.46 4.84 53.17
CA GLN A 18 15.92 4.95 54.55
C GLN A 18 17.17 4.10 54.87
N ASN A 19 17.46 3.06 54.10
CA ASN A 19 18.62 2.19 54.35
C ASN A 19 19.95 2.73 53.78
N VAL A 20 19.94 3.82 53.00
CA VAL A 20 21.16 4.39 52.38
C VAL A 20 21.80 5.49 53.24
N SER A 21 21.13 5.97 54.29
CA SER A 21 21.61 7.09 55.12
C SER A 21 22.22 6.67 56.46
N GLY A 22 23.06 5.63 56.48
CA GLY A 22 23.72 5.19 57.71
C GLY A 22 25.14 4.72 57.49
N GLN A 23 26.11 5.64 57.52
CA GLN A 23 27.42 5.51 58.18
C GLN A 23 28.24 6.80 57.96
N SER A 24 28.15 7.77 58.88
CA SER A 24 29.03 8.93 58.93
C SER A 24 29.57 9.08 60.34
N ASP A 25 30.59 8.28 60.65
CA ASP A 25 31.46 8.55 61.79
C ASP A 25 32.86 8.97 61.31
N ASN A 26 33.35 10.04 61.93
CA ASN A 26 34.71 10.58 61.95
C ASN A 26 35.07 11.71 60.97
N ALA A 27 34.82 12.92 61.47
CA ALA A 27 35.81 13.96 61.75
C ALA A 27 36.86 14.30 60.65
N GLY A 28 36.66 15.46 60.04
CA GLY A 28 37.74 16.41 59.76
C GLY A 28 38.70 16.06 58.63
N LYS A 29 38.24 16.09 57.37
CA LYS A 29 39.12 16.37 56.23
C LYS A 29 38.32 16.93 55.06
N LYS A 30 38.92 17.93 54.39
CA LYS A 30 38.39 18.71 53.25
C LYS A 30 37.45 17.89 52.37
N LEU A 31 36.21 18.36 52.23
CA LEU A 31 35.19 17.81 51.33
C LEU A 31 35.55 18.10 49.86
N GLN A 32 36.59 17.45 49.36
CA GLN A 32 36.61 17.09 47.95
C GLN A 32 35.58 15.99 47.81
N MET A 33 34.40 16.37 47.32
CA MET A 33 33.34 15.43 46.99
C MET A 33 33.73 14.72 45.68
N GLU A 34 34.86 14.02 45.70
CA GLU A 34 35.08 12.95 44.73
C GLU A 34 34.09 11.85 45.11
N LEU A 35 32.97 11.80 44.41
CA LEU A 35 32.07 10.65 44.44
C LEU A 35 32.86 9.47 43.87
N ILE A 36 33.60 8.78 44.74
CA ILE A 36 34.23 7.50 44.40
C ILE A 36 33.09 6.47 44.39
N VAL A 37 32.33 6.46 43.30
CA VAL A 37 31.27 5.46 43.07
C VAL A 37 31.97 4.12 42.92
N THR A 38 31.75 3.21 43.86
CA THR A 38 32.26 1.84 43.79
C THR A 38 31.66 1.13 42.57
N ASP A 39 32.38 0.19 41.98
CA ASP A 39 31.93 -0.45 40.74
C ASP A 39 30.57 -1.16 40.91
N GLU A 40 30.26 -1.64 42.11
CA GLU A 40 28.94 -2.20 42.46
C GLU A 40 27.81 -1.16 42.37
N GLN A 41 28.04 0.06 42.85
CA GLN A 41 27.05 1.14 42.77
C GLN A 41 26.83 1.59 41.31
N LYS A 42 27.87 1.56 40.47
CA LYS A 42 27.73 1.82 39.03
C LYS A 42 26.84 0.78 38.38
N VAL A 43 27.04 -0.51 38.69
CA VAL A 43 26.22 -1.60 38.13
C VAL A 43 24.75 -1.43 38.50
N ILE A 44 24.46 -1.09 39.77
CA ILE A 44 23.08 -0.84 40.23
C ILE A 44 22.47 0.38 39.53
N LEU A 45 23.24 1.46 39.37
CA LEU A 45 22.78 2.67 38.68
C LEU A 45 22.47 2.40 37.21
N PHE A 46 23.36 1.72 36.49
CA PHE A 46 23.14 1.36 35.08
C PHE A 46 21.97 0.38 34.92
N ALA A 47 21.80 -0.57 35.83
CA ALA A 47 20.66 -1.48 35.82
C ALA A 47 19.33 -0.75 36.04
N SER A 48 19.28 0.20 36.99
CA SER A 48 18.07 1.00 37.22
C SER A 48 17.74 1.92 36.03
N PHE A 49 18.76 2.51 35.40
CA PHE A 49 18.59 3.32 34.21
C PHE A 49 18.10 2.49 33.02
N ALA A 50 18.66 1.28 32.83
CA ALA A 50 18.23 0.36 31.79
C ALA A 50 16.75 -0.05 31.97
N LEU A 51 16.33 -0.36 33.19
CA LEU A 51 14.91 -0.67 33.49
C LEU A 51 14.00 0.54 33.20
N ALA A 52 14.42 1.75 33.52
CA ALA A 52 13.66 2.97 33.22
C ALA A 52 13.50 3.19 31.71
N VAL A 53 14.57 2.98 30.92
CA VAL A 53 14.54 3.10 29.45
C VAL A 53 13.64 2.02 28.83
N ILE A 54 13.74 0.77 29.30
CA ILE A 54 12.87 -0.32 28.84
C ILE A 54 11.40 -0.01 29.16
N GLY A 55 11.12 0.48 30.38
CA GLY A 55 9.79 0.90 30.79
C GLY A 55 9.24 2.03 29.91
N LEU A 56 10.07 3.02 29.57
CA LEU A 56 9.70 4.10 28.66
C LEU A 56 9.37 3.58 27.25
N PHE A 57 10.16 2.64 26.74
CA PHE A 57 9.94 2.06 25.41
C PHE A 57 8.64 1.26 25.37
N VAL A 58 8.37 0.45 26.39
CA VAL A 58 7.09 -0.28 26.55
C VAL A 58 5.91 0.68 26.70
N TYR A 59 6.09 1.79 27.43
CA TYR A 59 5.06 2.83 27.58
C TYR A 59 4.73 3.52 26.25
N LEU A 60 5.73 3.87 25.45
CA LEU A 60 5.53 4.45 24.11
C LEU A 60 4.91 3.44 23.15
N ALA A 61 5.34 2.17 23.21
CA ALA A 61 4.83 1.10 22.37
C ALA A 61 3.47 0.53 22.84
N ARG A 62 2.94 0.98 23.98
CA ARG A 62 1.70 0.43 24.56
C ARG A 62 0.52 0.49 23.59
N ASP A 63 0.43 1.58 22.82
CA ASP A 63 -0.68 1.82 21.89
C ASP A 63 -0.53 1.03 20.58
N ILE A 64 0.66 0.48 20.31
CA ILE A 64 0.94 -0.39 19.16
C ILE A 64 0.73 -1.86 19.55
N ILE A 65 1.27 -2.28 20.71
CA ILE A 65 1.28 -3.68 21.15
C ILE A 65 -0.06 -4.09 21.78
N LEU A 66 -0.69 -3.21 22.58
CA LEU A 66 -1.97 -3.49 23.24
C LEU A 66 -3.17 -2.92 22.47
N ARG A 67 -2.98 -2.55 21.19
CA ARG A 67 -4.08 -2.10 20.35
C ARG A 67 -5.10 -3.21 20.21
N ARG A 68 -6.33 -2.96 20.66
CA ARG A 68 -7.45 -3.87 20.41
C ARG A 68 -7.71 -3.88 18.91
N LYS A 69 -7.65 -5.06 18.29
CA LYS A 69 -8.01 -5.23 16.88
C LYS A 69 -9.45 -4.76 16.68
N THR A 70 -9.65 -3.86 15.73
CA THR A 70 -10.99 -3.39 15.38
C THR A 70 -11.68 -4.43 14.49
N PRO A 71 -13.02 -4.43 14.37
CA PRO A 71 -13.73 -5.32 13.46
C PRO A 71 -13.22 -5.23 12.01
N TYR A 72 -12.67 -4.08 11.63
CA TYR A 72 -12.03 -3.82 10.34
C TYR A 72 -10.73 -4.61 10.13
N ASP A 73 -10.00 -4.93 11.20
CA ASP A 73 -8.73 -5.66 11.10
C ASP A 73 -8.95 -7.17 10.89
N SER A 74 -10.04 -7.74 11.39
CA SER A 74 -10.35 -9.18 11.27
C SER A 74 -10.93 -9.60 9.93
N THR A 75 -11.54 -8.69 9.18
CA THR A 75 -12.20 -8.99 7.91
C THR A 75 -11.28 -8.76 6.73
N GLU A 76 -11.27 -9.67 5.76
CA GLU A 76 -10.65 -9.47 4.45
C GLU A 76 -11.59 -8.64 3.58
N PHE A 77 -11.50 -7.32 3.71
CA PHE A 77 -12.16 -6.42 2.77
C PHE A 77 -11.30 -6.26 1.52
N ASP A 78 -11.93 -6.20 0.35
CA ASP A 78 -11.28 -5.92 -0.92
C ASP A 78 -10.48 -4.60 -0.88
N SER A 79 -10.89 -3.64 -0.05
CA SER A 79 -10.17 -2.38 0.20
C SER A 79 -8.76 -2.56 0.80
N LYS A 80 -8.44 -3.69 1.43
CA LYS A 80 -7.08 -4.00 1.91
C LYS A 80 -6.17 -4.45 0.77
N ASN A 81 -6.74 -5.06 -0.27
CA ASN A 81 -6.00 -5.57 -1.42
C ASN A 81 -5.97 -4.56 -2.58
N ASP A 82 -7.02 -3.75 -2.71
CA ASP A 82 -7.15 -2.75 -3.76
C ASP A 82 -6.81 -1.35 -3.25
N LYS A 83 -5.63 -0.87 -3.64
CA LYS A 83 -5.18 0.54 -3.49
C LYS A 83 -5.94 1.52 -4.38
N THR A 84 -7.03 1.07 -5.01
CA THR A 84 -7.79 1.83 -6.01
C THR A 84 -8.54 3.00 -5.38
N TYR A 85 -8.84 2.95 -4.09
CA TYR A 85 -9.51 4.06 -3.41
C TYR A 85 -8.63 5.33 -3.34
N GLU A 86 -7.32 5.19 -3.09
CA GLU A 86 -6.37 6.30 -3.16
C GLU A 86 -6.23 6.85 -4.60
N LYS A 87 -6.49 6.03 -5.63
CA LYS A 87 -6.42 6.42 -7.05
C LYS A 87 -7.53 7.38 -7.48
N TYR A 88 -8.71 7.33 -6.84
CA TYR A 88 -9.88 8.12 -7.25
C TYR A 88 -10.17 9.31 -6.33
N HIS A 89 -9.42 9.47 -5.25
CA HIS A 89 -9.60 10.56 -4.27
C HIS A 89 -8.36 11.44 -4.08
N SER A 90 -7.36 11.34 -4.97
CA SER A 90 -6.32 12.37 -5.07
C SER A 90 -6.93 13.61 -5.70
N ASP A 91 -7.22 14.63 -4.90
CA ASP A 91 -7.74 15.94 -5.32
C ASP A 91 -6.72 16.78 -6.13
N TRP A 92 -5.68 16.13 -6.67
CA TRP A 92 -4.51 16.75 -7.31
C TRP A 92 -3.90 15.82 -8.37
N SER A 93 -4.67 15.54 -9.42
CA SER A 93 -4.14 15.11 -10.72
C SER A 93 -4.65 16.08 -11.76
N ASP A 94 -3.96 17.21 -11.88
CA ASP A 94 -4.15 18.22 -12.91
C ASP A 94 -4.25 17.58 -14.31
N ASP A 95 -5.09 18.20 -15.12
CA ASP A 95 -5.64 17.82 -16.43
C ASP A 95 -4.63 17.57 -17.59
N TYR A 96 -3.42 17.08 -17.33
CA TYR A 96 -2.48 16.67 -18.39
C TYR A 96 -1.69 15.42 -17.97
N GLU A 97 -2.29 14.24 -18.15
CA GLU A 97 -1.51 12.99 -18.19
C GLU A 97 -0.57 13.04 -19.40
N GLU A 98 0.69 13.36 -19.13
CA GLU A 98 1.80 13.14 -20.03
C GLU A 98 1.90 11.62 -20.31
N PHE A 99 1.80 11.24 -21.58
CA PHE A 99 1.92 9.86 -22.10
C PHE A 99 3.35 9.31 -21.88
N GLY A 100 3.71 9.07 -20.62
CA GLY A 100 4.94 8.42 -20.20
C GLY A 100 4.71 6.93 -19.95
N PHE A 101 5.43 6.09 -20.69
CA PHE A 101 5.39 4.62 -20.65
C PHE A 101 5.53 4.02 -19.22
N ARG A 102 4.41 3.77 -18.53
CA ARG A 102 4.38 2.90 -17.35
C ARG A 102 4.46 1.44 -17.81
N LYS A 103 5.65 0.84 -17.69
CA LYS A 103 5.97 -0.52 -18.19
C LYS A 103 5.29 -1.71 -17.48
N ASN A 104 4.31 -1.50 -16.60
CA ASN A 104 3.70 -2.58 -15.81
C ASN A 104 2.25 -2.23 -15.38
N SER A 105 1.40 -1.78 -16.30
CA SER A 105 -0.03 -1.60 -15.96
C SER A 105 -0.71 -2.96 -15.73
N LYS A 106 -1.85 -2.97 -15.02
CA LYS A 106 -2.68 -4.18 -14.87
C LYS A 106 -3.12 -4.69 -16.25
N GLU A 107 -3.39 -3.78 -17.19
CA GLU A 107 -3.76 -4.10 -18.57
C GLU A 107 -2.60 -4.76 -19.33
N ASP A 108 -1.34 -4.34 -19.12
CA ASP A 108 -0.16 -4.99 -19.74
C ASP A 108 -0.04 -6.47 -19.32
N LYS A 109 -0.31 -6.77 -18.05
CA LYS A 109 -0.28 -8.14 -17.52
C LYS A 109 -1.41 -8.98 -18.09
N GLU A 110 -2.61 -8.41 -18.17
CA GLU A 110 -3.78 -9.06 -18.78
C GLU A 110 -3.55 -9.35 -20.27
N PHE A 111 -2.94 -8.41 -21.01
CA PHE A 111 -2.59 -8.60 -22.42
C PHE A 111 -1.56 -9.73 -22.63
N ARG A 112 -0.52 -9.79 -21.79
CA ARG A 112 0.48 -10.89 -21.84
C ARG A 112 -0.14 -12.25 -21.54
N ASN A 113 -0.97 -12.35 -20.51
CA ASN A 113 -1.65 -13.58 -20.15
C ASN A 113 -2.67 -14.02 -21.22
N ALA A 114 -3.43 -13.08 -21.80
CA ALA A 114 -4.34 -13.36 -22.90
C ALA A 114 -3.57 -13.87 -24.14
N SER A 115 -2.42 -13.26 -24.44
CA SER A 115 -1.53 -13.69 -25.53
C SER A 115 -0.99 -15.11 -25.30
N GLN A 116 -0.71 -15.52 -24.06
CA GLN A 116 -0.23 -16.89 -23.82
C GLN A 116 -1.31 -17.97 -23.97
N ASN A 117 -2.59 -17.62 -23.76
CA ASN A 117 -3.70 -18.57 -23.71
C ASN A 117 -4.46 -18.75 -25.04
N SER A 118 -3.94 -18.28 -26.17
CA SER A 118 -4.51 -18.51 -27.52
C SER A 118 -5.98 -18.07 -27.72
N SER A 119 -6.54 -17.24 -26.83
CA SER A 119 -7.95 -16.82 -26.86
C SER A 119 -8.13 -15.34 -27.24
N LEU A 120 -7.21 -14.75 -28.03
CA LEU A 120 -7.39 -13.36 -28.45
C LEU A 120 -8.54 -13.26 -29.46
N PRO A 121 -9.48 -12.34 -29.26
CA PRO A 121 -10.49 -12.03 -30.26
C PRO A 121 -9.84 -11.49 -31.54
N ASP A 122 -10.45 -11.82 -32.68
CA ASP A 122 -10.07 -11.25 -33.97
C ASP A 122 -10.60 -9.80 -34.07
N TYR A 123 -9.74 -8.81 -33.80
CA TYR A 123 -10.12 -7.40 -33.77
C TYR A 123 -10.51 -6.85 -35.15
N TYR A 124 -9.95 -7.42 -36.22
CA TYR A 124 -10.33 -7.06 -37.59
C TYR A 124 -11.77 -7.50 -37.89
N LYS A 125 -12.15 -8.71 -37.42
CA LYS A 125 -13.55 -9.19 -37.51
C LYS A 125 -14.51 -8.37 -36.65
N ILE A 126 -14.10 -7.97 -35.44
CA ILE A 126 -14.94 -7.14 -34.54
C ILE A 126 -15.25 -5.78 -35.19
N LEU A 127 -14.25 -5.14 -35.79
CA LEU A 127 -14.43 -3.86 -36.52
C LEU A 127 -14.98 -4.04 -37.94
N LYS A 128 -15.18 -5.28 -38.40
CA LYS A 128 -15.66 -5.64 -39.75
C LYS A 128 -14.82 -5.02 -40.88
N ILE A 129 -13.50 -5.05 -40.72
CA ILE A 129 -12.52 -4.49 -41.66
C ILE A 129 -11.56 -5.57 -42.17
N PRO A 130 -11.00 -5.41 -43.37
CA PRO A 130 -9.91 -6.26 -43.84
C PRO A 130 -8.63 -5.99 -43.05
N GLN A 131 -7.73 -6.98 -42.97
CA GLN A 131 -6.41 -6.84 -42.32
C GLN A 131 -5.53 -5.76 -42.97
N ASN A 132 -5.74 -5.51 -44.26
CA ASN A 132 -5.03 -4.47 -45.03
C ASN A 132 -5.62 -3.06 -44.85
N ALA A 133 -6.60 -2.88 -43.96
CA ALA A 133 -7.26 -1.59 -43.78
C ALA A 133 -6.28 -0.48 -43.35
N THR A 134 -6.48 0.69 -43.92
CA THR A 134 -5.74 1.91 -43.56
C THR A 134 -6.21 2.46 -42.22
N HIS A 135 -5.40 3.32 -41.59
CA HIS A 135 -5.76 3.93 -40.31
C HIS A 135 -7.04 4.79 -40.41
N GLU A 136 -7.26 5.43 -41.56
CA GLU A 136 -8.46 6.23 -41.82
C GLU A 136 -9.72 5.36 -41.89
N GLU A 137 -9.64 4.20 -42.54
CA GLU A 137 -10.73 3.23 -42.61
C GLU A 137 -11.07 2.66 -41.24
N ILE A 138 -10.06 2.32 -40.43
CA ILE A 138 -10.23 1.85 -39.04
C ILE A 138 -11.00 2.89 -38.23
N LYS A 139 -10.59 4.16 -38.31
CA LYS A 139 -11.22 5.27 -37.59
C LYS A 139 -12.64 5.55 -38.06
N LYS A 140 -12.89 5.46 -39.38
CA LYS A 140 -14.22 5.63 -39.97
C LYS A 140 -15.17 4.53 -39.49
N GLN A 141 -14.76 3.26 -39.59
CA GLN A 141 -15.58 2.12 -39.18
C GLN A 141 -15.87 2.11 -37.68
N TYR A 142 -14.86 2.42 -36.86
CA TYR A 142 -15.06 2.60 -35.41
C TYR A 142 -16.16 3.64 -35.12
N ARG A 143 -16.11 4.81 -35.77
CA ARG A 143 -17.12 5.86 -35.58
C ARG A 143 -18.52 5.42 -36.02
N GLU A 144 -18.63 4.67 -37.10
CA GLU A 144 -19.90 4.14 -37.59
C GLU A 144 -20.48 3.08 -36.64
N LEU A 145 -19.65 2.16 -36.15
CA LEU A 145 -20.06 1.11 -35.20
C LEU A 145 -20.42 1.69 -33.83
N ALA A 146 -19.60 2.61 -33.31
CA ALA A 146 -19.85 3.28 -32.04
C ALA A 146 -21.20 4.02 -32.07
N LYS A 147 -21.53 4.71 -33.16
CA LYS A 147 -22.84 5.39 -33.30
C LYS A 147 -24.03 4.41 -33.31
N LYS A 148 -23.85 3.20 -33.84
CA LYS A 148 -24.91 2.17 -33.92
C LYS A 148 -25.12 1.45 -32.58
N ILE A 149 -24.05 1.22 -31.83
CA ILE A 149 -24.04 0.38 -30.63
C ILE A 149 -24.04 1.22 -29.34
N HIS A 150 -23.91 2.55 -29.44
CA HIS A 150 -23.89 3.43 -28.27
C HIS A 150 -25.04 3.11 -27.28
N PRO A 151 -24.74 2.86 -26.00
CA PRO A 151 -25.73 2.38 -25.03
C PRO A 151 -26.88 3.38 -24.81
N ASP A 152 -26.60 4.68 -24.99
CA ASP A 152 -27.61 5.75 -24.92
C ASP A 152 -28.64 5.68 -26.07
N LYS A 153 -28.23 5.20 -27.25
CA LYS A 153 -29.12 5.08 -28.42
C LYS A 153 -29.80 3.72 -28.50
N THR A 154 -29.10 2.68 -28.09
CA THR A 154 -29.54 1.29 -28.26
C THR A 154 -29.61 0.63 -26.88
N LYS A 155 -30.81 0.53 -26.32
CA LYS A 155 -31.11 -0.02 -24.97
C LYS A 155 -31.05 -1.56 -24.91
N GLU A 156 -30.22 -2.20 -25.72
CA GLU A 156 -30.03 -3.65 -25.65
C GLU A 156 -29.02 -3.99 -24.56
N LYS A 157 -29.30 -5.01 -23.74
CA LYS A 157 -28.37 -5.43 -22.67
C LYS A 157 -26.98 -5.85 -23.18
N LYS A 158 -26.87 -6.24 -24.45
CA LYS A 158 -25.60 -6.63 -25.09
C LYS A 158 -24.83 -5.48 -25.72
N SER A 159 -25.43 -4.28 -25.82
CA SER A 159 -24.78 -3.14 -26.49
C SER A 159 -23.52 -2.70 -25.75
N GLU A 160 -23.54 -2.74 -24.42
CA GLU A 160 -22.39 -2.43 -23.57
C GLU A 160 -21.22 -3.40 -23.82
N GLU A 161 -21.47 -4.71 -23.76
CA GLU A 161 -20.43 -5.73 -24.00
C GLU A 161 -19.81 -5.62 -25.39
N ILE A 162 -20.63 -5.40 -26.42
CA ILE A 162 -20.15 -5.26 -27.80
C ILE A 162 -19.37 -3.95 -27.96
N MET A 163 -19.81 -2.86 -27.33
CA MET A 163 -19.09 -1.58 -27.35
C MET A 163 -17.71 -1.70 -26.71
N VAL A 164 -17.62 -2.41 -25.57
CA VAL A 164 -16.34 -2.68 -24.92
C VAL A 164 -15.38 -3.43 -25.86
N GLN A 165 -15.87 -4.41 -26.61
CA GLN A 165 -15.06 -5.14 -27.59
C GLN A 165 -14.59 -4.25 -28.74
N ILE A 166 -15.47 -3.37 -29.27
CA ILE A 166 -15.16 -2.43 -30.34
C ILE A 166 -14.10 -1.42 -29.90
N ASN A 167 -14.22 -0.89 -28.68
CA ASN A 167 -13.25 0.05 -28.12
C ASN A 167 -11.86 -0.60 -27.99
N LYS A 168 -11.81 -1.82 -27.43
CA LYS A 168 -10.56 -2.59 -27.32
C LYS A 168 -9.93 -2.88 -28.69
N ALA A 169 -10.74 -3.25 -29.67
CA ALA A 169 -10.28 -3.48 -31.05
C ALA A 169 -9.66 -2.20 -31.66
N TYR A 170 -10.33 -1.05 -31.47
CA TYR A 170 -9.84 0.23 -31.97
C TYR A 170 -8.56 0.68 -31.27
N GLU A 171 -8.44 0.51 -29.96
CA GLU A 171 -7.24 0.86 -29.19
C GLU A 171 -5.99 0.14 -29.73
N ILE A 172 -6.10 -1.16 -29.98
CA ILE A 172 -5.00 -1.99 -30.48
C ILE A 172 -4.68 -1.67 -31.94
N LEU A 173 -5.71 -1.55 -32.80
CA LEU A 173 -5.52 -1.37 -34.25
C LEU A 173 -5.20 0.08 -34.65
N SER A 174 -5.57 1.06 -33.82
CA SER A 174 -5.27 2.48 -34.09
C SER A 174 -3.78 2.79 -33.88
N ASN A 175 -3.14 2.21 -32.86
CA ASN A 175 -1.72 2.42 -32.61
C ASN A 175 -0.85 1.49 -33.48
N LYS A 176 0.05 2.08 -34.27
CA LYS A 176 0.95 1.34 -35.16
C LYS A 176 1.83 0.31 -34.44
N GLU A 177 2.28 0.59 -33.22
CA GLU A 177 3.10 -0.34 -32.44
C GLU A 177 2.30 -1.51 -31.90
N LEU A 178 1.11 -1.24 -31.37
CA LEU A 178 0.20 -2.28 -30.85
C LEU A 178 -0.33 -3.16 -31.97
N ARG A 179 -0.71 -2.56 -33.11
CA ARG A 179 -1.12 -3.29 -34.31
C ARG A 179 -0.03 -4.25 -34.80
N LYS A 180 1.23 -3.80 -34.87
CA LYS A 180 2.35 -4.68 -35.24
C LYS A 180 2.50 -5.87 -34.28
N LYS A 181 2.43 -5.63 -32.97
CA LYS A 181 2.50 -6.71 -31.96
C LYS A 181 1.34 -7.69 -32.12
N TYR A 182 0.15 -7.18 -32.38
CA TYR A 182 -1.04 -7.98 -32.63
C TYR A 182 -0.93 -8.81 -33.92
N ASP A 183 -0.45 -8.22 -35.01
CA ASP A 183 -0.26 -8.92 -36.28
C ASP A 183 0.79 -10.04 -36.16
N ILE A 184 1.88 -9.81 -35.42
CA ILE A 184 2.87 -10.85 -35.09
C ILE A 184 2.22 -12.00 -34.33
N TYR A 185 1.33 -11.69 -33.39
CA TYR A 185 0.62 -12.68 -32.61
C TYR A 185 -0.36 -13.50 -33.48
N LEU A 186 -1.10 -12.84 -34.37
CA LEU A 186 -2.05 -13.48 -35.27
C LEU A 186 -1.38 -14.46 -36.24
N ASN A 187 -0.17 -14.14 -36.71
CA ASN A 187 0.60 -14.99 -37.62
C ASN A 187 1.30 -16.18 -36.93
N LYS A 188 1.35 -16.22 -35.59
CA LYS A 188 2.01 -17.30 -34.83
C LYS A 188 1.09 -18.51 -34.61
N ASN A 189 -0.22 -18.32 -34.74
CA ASN A 189 -1.25 -19.36 -34.67
C ASN A 189 -1.64 -19.82 -36.09
#